data_AF-A0A9X7CH01-F1
#
_entry.id   AF-A0A9X7CH01-F1
#
_cell.length_a   1.000
_cell.length_b   1.000
_cell.length_c   1.000
_cell.angle_alpha   90.00
_cell.angle_beta   90.00
_cell.angle_gamma   90.00
#
_symmetry.space_group_name_H-M   'P 1'
#
loop_
_entity.id
_entity.type
_entity.pdbx_description
1 polymer ?
#
loop_
_entity_poly.entity_id
_entity_poly.type
_entity_poly.pdbx_seq_one_letter_code
_entity_poly.pdbx_strand_id
1 'polypeptide(L)'
;MTGWIKLHRKIMHNPIFHDFQLYRLWSICLMSANHAKGQAVIDGNVVEIKEGQFVVGRFSLYDLYNRGLSPKDKVRGEKTPYRWLEKLEKLGYLTLEKTSKYTVVTIVNWGFYQGSDQEIDHQVDQQMTIKRPTDDHQMTTNKNVKNEKKKNTSRLKYEIPDMENAKLLFKLMLENNENCKEPNWESWANEMRLMRERDNRTEEQIQYVIKWSQRDPFWKTNILSPSKL
;
A
#
# COMPACT_ATOMS: atom_id res chain seq x y z
N MET A 1 -1.71 -15.02 -24.55
CA MET A 1 -1.24 -14.97 -23.15
C MET A 1 -2.05 -15.99 -22.36
N THR A 2 -1.53 -17.21 -22.23
CA THR A 2 -2.07 -18.23 -21.33
C THR A 2 -1.37 -18.09 -19.99
N GLY A 3 -2.11 -17.76 -18.95
CA GLY A 3 -1.55 -17.54 -17.62
C GLY A 3 -2.63 -17.22 -16.60
N TRP A 4 -2.29 -17.36 -15.33
CA TRP A 4 -3.13 -16.96 -14.19
C TRP A 4 -2.44 -15.78 -13.49
N ILE A 5 -3.24 -14.90 -12.90
CA ILE A 5 -2.75 -13.81 -12.06
C ILE A 5 -3.10 -14.09 -10.60
N LYS A 6 -2.20 -13.74 -9.67
CA LYS A 6 -2.50 -13.71 -8.24
C LYS A 6 -3.31 -12.44 -7.93
N LEU A 7 -4.44 -12.58 -7.21
CA LEU A 7 -5.20 -11.45 -6.69
C LEU A 7 -5.27 -11.54 -5.16
N HIS A 8 -4.68 -10.57 -4.46
CA HIS A 8 -4.63 -10.60 -3.01
C HIS A 8 -5.95 -10.13 -2.38
N ARG A 9 -6.42 -10.85 -1.35
CA ARG A 9 -7.69 -10.55 -0.63
C ARG A 9 -7.76 -9.14 -0.03
N LYS A 10 -6.60 -8.50 0.18
CA LYS A 10 -6.49 -7.09 0.61
C LYS A 10 -7.25 -6.14 -0.33
N ILE A 11 -7.44 -6.50 -1.60
CA ILE A 11 -8.22 -5.68 -2.54
C ILE A 11 -9.65 -5.43 -2.05
N MET A 12 -10.26 -6.36 -1.29
CA MET A 12 -11.62 -6.18 -0.75
C MET A 12 -11.74 -5.03 0.26
N HIS A 13 -10.63 -4.61 0.87
CA HIS A 13 -10.59 -3.47 1.79
C HIS A 13 -10.20 -2.17 1.08
N ASN A 14 -9.89 -2.25 -0.21
CA ASN A 14 -9.46 -1.12 -1.01
C ASN A 14 -10.66 -0.35 -1.58
N PRO A 15 -10.67 0.99 -1.57
CA PRO A 15 -11.75 1.78 -2.17
C PRO A 15 -12.04 1.44 -3.64
N ILE A 16 -11.04 0.98 -4.41
CA ILE A 16 -11.23 0.52 -5.79
C ILE A 16 -12.28 -0.59 -5.86
N PHE A 17 -12.32 -1.51 -4.90
CA PHE A 17 -13.24 -2.65 -4.93
C PHE A 17 -14.70 -2.25 -4.82
N HIS A 18 -15.00 -1.11 -4.20
CA HIS A 18 -16.37 -0.59 -4.09
C HIS A 18 -16.85 0.14 -5.36
N ASP A 19 -15.93 0.54 -6.24
CA ASP A 19 -16.24 1.17 -7.53
C ASP A 19 -16.10 0.12 -8.64
N PHE A 20 -17.22 -0.45 -9.08
CA PHE A 20 -17.25 -1.51 -10.10
C PHE A 20 -16.48 -1.14 -11.37
N GLN A 21 -16.56 0.14 -11.80
CA GLN A 21 -15.93 0.58 -13.04
C GLN A 21 -14.42 0.65 -12.87
N LEU A 22 -13.97 1.20 -11.73
CA LEU A 22 -12.56 1.30 -11.40
C LEU A 22 -11.94 -0.07 -11.12
N TYR A 23 -12.66 -0.97 -10.43
CA TYR A 23 -12.23 -2.34 -10.18
C TYR A 23 -12.11 -3.15 -11.48
N ARG A 24 -13.06 -2.99 -12.41
CA ARG A 24 -12.95 -3.60 -13.74
C ARG A 24 -11.72 -3.10 -14.48
N LEU A 25 -11.48 -1.79 -14.49
CA LEU A 25 -10.30 -1.21 -15.13
C LEU A 25 -9.00 -1.73 -14.49
N TRP A 26 -8.94 -1.78 -13.17
CA TRP A 26 -7.81 -2.33 -12.43
C TRP A 26 -7.55 -3.80 -12.81
N SER A 27 -8.60 -4.62 -12.86
CA SER A 27 -8.50 -6.02 -13.28
C SER A 27 -7.98 -6.15 -14.71
N ILE A 28 -8.42 -5.28 -15.62
CA ILE A 28 -7.89 -5.22 -17.00
C ILE A 28 -6.40 -4.87 -17.00
N CYS A 29 -5.96 -3.92 -16.18
CA CYS A 29 -4.55 -3.57 -16.07
C CYS A 29 -3.71 -4.76 -15.60
N LEU A 30 -4.14 -5.44 -14.53
CA LEU A 30 -3.47 -6.65 -14.03
C LEU A 30 -3.35 -7.75 -15.09
N MET A 31 -4.41 -7.98 -15.86
CA MET A 31 -4.40 -8.99 -16.93
C MET A 31 -3.60 -8.56 -18.17
N SER A 32 -3.43 -7.26 -18.40
CA SER A 32 -2.72 -6.75 -19.58
C SER A 32 -1.21 -6.66 -19.38
N ALA A 33 -0.76 -6.59 -18.12
CA ALA A 33 0.65 -6.49 -17.78
C ALA A 33 1.42 -7.75 -18.16
N ASN A 34 2.63 -7.55 -18.69
CA ASN A 34 3.51 -8.65 -19.06
C ASN A 34 4.07 -9.34 -17.81
N HIS A 35 4.20 -10.67 -17.89
CA HIS A 35 4.79 -11.50 -16.83
C HIS A 35 6.31 -11.67 -16.97
N ALA A 36 6.90 -11.22 -18.07
CA ALA A 36 8.32 -11.27 -18.34
C ALA A 36 8.71 -10.10 -19.27
N LYS A 37 10.01 -9.84 -19.40
CA LYS A 37 10.51 -8.88 -20.39
C LYS A 37 10.10 -9.29 -21.79
N GLY A 38 9.67 -8.31 -22.58
CA GLY A 38 9.22 -8.51 -23.94
C GLY A 38 9.33 -7.23 -24.74
N GLN A 39 8.79 -7.27 -25.96
CA GLN A 39 8.79 -6.15 -26.87
C GLN A 39 7.36 -5.94 -27.39
N ALA A 40 6.92 -4.68 -27.47
CA ALA A 40 5.75 -4.33 -28.24
C ALA A 40 6.18 -3.51 -29.46
N VAL A 41 5.61 -3.85 -30.61
CA VAL A 41 5.77 -3.06 -31.82
C VAL A 41 4.61 -2.08 -31.92
N ILE A 42 4.91 -0.79 -31.90
CA ILE A 42 3.91 0.29 -32.00
C ILE A 42 4.36 1.25 -33.08
N ASP A 43 3.53 1.39 -34.11
CA ASP A 43 3.82 2.21 -35.30
C ASP A 43 5.22 1.94 -35.90
N GLY A 44 5.60 0.66 -35.96
CA GLY A 44 6.91 0.23 -36.49
C GLY A 44 8.10 0.42 -35.55
N ASN A 45 7.92 1.05 -34.38
CA ASN A 45 8.97 1.17 -33.37
C ASN A 45 8.88 0.02 -32.36
N VAL A 46 10.03 -0.54 -31.99
CA VAL A 46 10.14 -1.56 -30.95
C VAL A 46 10.26 -0.85 -29.60
N VAL A 47 9.27 -1.06 -28.74
CA VAL A 47 9.26 -0.57 -27.35
C VAL A 47 9.58 -1.76 -26.45
N GLU A 48 10.63 -1.64 -25.65
CA GLU A 48 10.94 -2.63 -24.63
C GLU A 48 9.92 -2.53 -23.48
N ILE A 49 9.34 -3.67 -23.09
CA ILE A 49 8.36 -3.75 -22.01
C ILE A 49 8.91 -4.69 -20.94
N LYS A 50 8.98 -4.20 -19.70
CA LYS A 50 9.39 -5.01 -18.55
C LYS A 50 8.21 -5.79 -17.98
N GLU A 51 8.50 -6.71 -17.07
CA GLU A 51 7.46 -7.35 -16.25
C GLU A 51 6.65 -6.29 -15.49
N GLY A 52 5.34 -6.52 -15.36
CA GLY A 52 4.42 -5.56 -14.74
C GLY A 52 4.09 -4.34 -15.60
N GLN A 53 4.66 -4.25 -16.81
CA GLN A 53 4.36 -3.19 -17.76
C GLN A 53 3.49 -3.67 -18.90
N PHE A 54 2.71 -2.75 -19.44
CA PHE A 54 2.03 -2.91 -20.72
C PHE A 54 1.88 -1.57 -21.42
N VAL A 55 1.58 -1.59 -22.70
CA VAL A 55 1.37 -0.38 -23.48
C VAL A 55 -0.06 -0.29 -23.95
N VAL A 56 -0.63 0.91 -23.86
CA VAL A 56 -2.00 1.16 -24.29
C VAL A 56 -2.15 2.55 -24.89
N GLY A 57 -2.97 2.67 -25.93
CA GLY A 57 -3.47 3.94 -26.45
C GLY A 57 -4.85 4.29 -25.88
N ARG A 58 -5.27 5.56 -26.05
CA ARG A 58 -6.58 6.03 -25.56
C ARG A 58 -7.75 5.23 -26.13
N PHE A 59 -7.78 5.06 -27.45
CA PHE A 59 -8.84 4.34 -28.15
C PHE A 59 -8.78 2.83 -27.86
N SER A 60 -7.58 2.23 -27.88
CA SER A 60 -7.44 0.81 -27.56
C SER A 60 -7.86 0.50 -26.12
N LEU A 61 -7.61 1.40 -25.16
CA LEU A 61 -8.08 1.24 -23.78
C LEU A 61 -9.60 1.29 -23.70
N TYR A 62 -10.22 2.21 -24.43
CA TYR A 62 -11.68 2.32 -24.51
C TYR A 62 -12.31 1.05 -25.05
N ASP A 63 -11.80 0.55 -26.18
CA ASP A 63 -12.28 -0.69 -26.80
C ASP A 63 -12.07 -1.90 -25.88
N LEU A 64 -10.90 -1.98 -25.24
CA LEU A 64 -10.57 -3.04 -24.28
C LEU A 64 -11.52 -3.02 -23.08
N TYR A 65 -11.79 -1.84 -22.50
CA TYR A 65 -12.68 -1.70 -21.36
C TYR A 65 -14.12 -2.14 -21.69
N ASN A 66 -14.62 -1.70 -22.85
CA ASN A 66 -15.98 -1.98 -23.30
C ASN A 66 -16.16 -3.36 -23.93
N ARG A 67 -15.07 -4.12 -24.13
CA ARG A 67 -15.12 -5.47 -24.68
C ARG A 67 -16.01 -6.36 -23.82
N GLY A 68 -16.96 -7.03 -24.47
CA GLY A 68 -17.91 -7.93 -23.83
C GLY A 68 -19.01 -7.26 -22.99
N LEU A 69 -19.06 -5.92 -22.94
CA LEU A 69 -20.16 -5.21 -22.28
C LEU A 69 -21.36 -5.04 -23.21
N SER A 70 -22.55 -5.17 -22.64
CA SER A 70 -23.80 -4.86 -23.34
C SER A 70 -23.93 -3.34 -23.60
N PRO A 71 -24.70 -2.90 -24.60
CA PRO A 71 -24.81 -1.48 -24.93
C PRO A 71 -25.22 -0.56 -23.77
N LYS A 72 -26.01 -1.06 -22.81
CA LYS A 72 -26.43 -0.31 -21.61
C LYS A 72 -25.30 -0.11 -20.59
N ASP A 73 -24.35 -1.05 -20.53
CA ASP A 73 -23.26 -1.04 -19.55
C ASP A 73 -21.97 -0.41 -20.11
N LYS A 74 -21.91 -0.21 -21.43
CA LYS A 74 -20.78 0.42 -22.10
C LYS A 74 -20.59 1.84 -21.61
N VAL A 75 -19.34 2.18 -21.35
CA VAL A 75 -18.92 3.55 -21.13
C VAL A 75 -19.01 4.29 -22.45
N ARG A 76 -19.78 5.37 -22.50
CA ARG A 76 -19.99 6.15 -23.73
C ARG A 76 -18.82 7.07 -24.07
N GLY A 77 -18.13 7.58 -23.06
CA GLY A 77 -17.03 8.52 -23.26
C GLY A 77 -15.69 7.83 -23.48
N GLU A 78 -15.07 8.05 -24.64
CA GLU A 78 -13.74 7.50 -24.99
C GLU A 78 -12.63 7.91 -24.02
N LYS A 79 -12.74 9.12 -23.46
CA LYS A 79 -11.77 9.65 -22.50
C LYS A 79 -11.96 9.08 -21.09
N THR A 80 -13.11 8.48 -20.80
CA THR A 80 -13.49 8.10 -19.43
C THR A 80 -12.58 7.00 -18.86
N PRO A 81 -12.30 5.88 -19.56
CA PRO A 81 -11.37 4.87 -19.05
C PRO A 81 -9.96 5.42 -18.84
N TYR A 82 -9.50 6.30 -19.72
CA TYR A 82 -8.19 6.94 -19.58
C TYR A 82 -8.14 7.87 -18.35
N ARG A 83 -9.21 8.63 -18.08
CA ARG A 83 -9.31 9.48 -16.89
C ARG A 83 -9.32 8.67 -15.59
N TRP A 84 -9.87 7.46 -15.61
CA TRP A 84 -9.78 6.52 -14.49
C TRP A 84 -8.38 5.93 -14.34
N LEU A 85 -7.66 5.71 -15.45
CA LEU A 85 -6.25 5.30 -15.42
C LEU A 85 -5.39 6.36 -14.71
N GLU A 86 -5.59 7.64 -15.02
CA GLU A 86 -4.93 8.75 -14.32
C GLU A 86 -5.36 8.86 -12.85
N LYS A 87 -6.61 8.49 -12.52
CA LYS A 87 -7.06 8.39 -11.12
C LYS A 87 -6.30 7.29 -10.39
N LEU A 88 -6.08 6.13 -11.01
CA LEU A 88 -5.30 5.03 -10.44
C LEU A 88 -3.83 5.41 -10.22
N GLU A 89 -3.24 6.18 -11.14
CA GLU A 89 -1.91 6.76 -10.98
C GLU A 89 -1.83 7.68 -9.77
N LYS A 90 -2.78 8.62 -9.64
CA LYS A 90 -2.84 9.54 -8.48
C LYS A 90 -3.00 8.83 -7.15
N LEU A 91 -3.65 7.67 -7.13
CA LEU A 91 -3.81 6.84 -5.94
C LEU A 91 -2.62 5.88 -5.70
N GLY A 92 -1.60 5.90 -6.56
CA GLY A 92 -0.37 5.12 -6.38
C GLY A 92 -0.43 3.66 -6.83
N TYR A 93 -1.44 3.26 -7.61
CA TYR A 93 -1.54 1.88 -8.11
C TYR A 93 -0.70 1.65 -9.38
N LEU A 94 -0.50 2.71 -10.16
CA LEU A 94 0.13 2.67 -11.47
C LEU A 94 1.09 3.86 -11.62
N THR A 95 2.06 3.73 -12.53
CA THR A 95 2.76 4.88 -13.11
C THR A 95 2.52 4.93 -14.61
N LEU A 96 2.40 6.14 -15.17
CA LEU A 96 2.10 6.35 -16.59
C LEU A 96 3.20 7.15 -17.28
N GLU A 97 3.89 6.52 -18.22
CA GLU A 97 4.83 7.21 -19.13
C GLU A 97 4.09 7.56 -20.42
N LYS A 98 3.63 8.82 -20.51
CA LYS A 98 2.79 9.30 -21.60
C LYS A 98 3.64 9.72 -22.79
N THR A 99 3.29 9.24 -23.97
CA THR A 99 3.81 9.74 -25.26
C THR A 99 2.67 10.34 -26.07
N SER A 100 2.99 10.92 -27.24
CA SER A 100 1.97 11.47 -28.15
C SER A 100 1.02 10.40 -28.71
N LYS A 101 1.44 9.13 -28.74
CA LYS A 101 0.72 8.03 -29.40
C LYS A 101 0.20 6.97 -28.44
N TYR A 102 0.98 6.63 -27.43
CA TYR A 102 0.69 5.57 -26.47
C TYR A 102 1.12 5.95 -25.06
N THR A 103 0.75 5.13 -24.08
CA THR A 103 1.18 5.25 -22.70
C THR A 103 1.73 3.92 -22.24
N VAL A 104 2.95 3.92 -21.70
CA VAL A 104 3.49 2.76 -20.97
C VAL A 104 2.92 2.83 -19.56
N VAL A 105 2.19 1.78 -19.18
CA VAL A 105 1.58 1.65 -17.86
C VAL A 105 2.40 0.64 -17.07
N THR A 106 2.87 1.03 -15.90
CA THR A 106 3.56 0.12 -14.97
C THR A 106 2.69 -0.11 -13.75
N ILE A 107 2.49 -1.37 -13.37
CA ILE A 107 1.82 -1.72 -12.12
C ILE A 107 2.80 -1.57 -10.96
N VAL A 108 2.47 -0.69 -10.01
CA VAL A 108 3.25 -0.51 -8.80
C VAL A 108 3.15 -1.79 -7.96
N ASN A 109 4.27 -2.24 -7.40
CA ASN A 109 4.35 -3.48 -6.61
C ASN A 109 3.98 -4.76 -7.39
N TRP A 110 4.20 -4.79 -8.71
CA TRP A 110 3.93 -5.99 -9.53
C TRP A 110 4.65 -7.24 -9.00
N GLY A 111 5.94 -7.14 -8.68
CA GLY A 111 6.73 -8.25 -8.13
C GLY A 111 6.16 -8.77 -6.80
N PHE A 112 5.65 -7.88 -5.94
CA PHE A 112 4.95 -8.29 -4.72
C PHE A 112 3.63 -9.00 -5.02
N TYR A 113 2.89 -8.55 -6.02
CA TYR A 113 1.61 -9.18 -6.37
C TYR A 113 1.77 -10.51 -7.11
N GLN A 114 2.79 -10.67 -7.97
CA GLN A 114 2.93 -11.81 -8.88
C GLN A 114 4.17 -12.68 -8.64
N GLY A 115 5.04 -12.34 -7.68
CA GLY A 115 6.24 -13.09 -7.34
C GLY A 115 5.97 -14.48 -6.77
N SER A 116 6.99 -15.34 -6.78
CA SER A 116 6.96 -16.66 -6.14
C SER A 116 7.05 -16.53 -4.62
N ASP A 117 6.49 -17.50 -3.89
CA ASP A 117 6.39 -17.42 -2.42
C ASP A 117 7.74 -17.52 -1.69
N GLN A 118 8.86 -17.62 -2.43
CA GLN A 118 10.22 -17.72 -1.88
C GLN A 118 10.90 -16.35 -1.61
N GLU A 119 10.30 -15.23 -2.01
CA GLU A 119 10.84 -13.87 -1.76
C GLU A 119 9.93 -13.01 -0.86
N ILE A 120 8.93 -13.60 -0.20
CA ILE A 120 7.87 -12.86 0.49
C ILE A 120 8.29 -12.27 1.85
N ASP A 121 9.46 -12.60 2.40
CA ASP A 121 9.75 -12.26 3.81
C ASP A 121 10.45 -10.89 4.05
N HIS A 122 10.87 -10.12 3.03
CA HIS A 122 11.74 -8.95 3.28
C HIS A 122 11.46 -7.65 2.51
N GLN A 123 10.37 -7.51 1.74
CA GLN A 123 10.16 -6.31 0.89
C GLN A 123 8.78 -5.63 1.03
N VAL A 124 8.08 -5.79 2.15
CA VAL A 124 6.77 -5.11 2.34
C VAL A 124 6.91 -3.70 2.94
N ASP A 125 8.07 -3.34 3.49
CA ASP A 125 8.27 -2.05 4.18
C ASP A 125 9.09 -1.00 3.43
N GLN A 126 9.55 -1.27 2.20
CA GLN A 126 10.47 -0.34 1.51
C GLN A 126 10.07 0.09 0.08
N GLN A 127 8.84 -0.16 -0.38
CA GLN A 127 8.40 0.32 -1.70
C GLN A 127 7.07 1.08 -1.73
N MET A 128 6.59 1.56 -0.57
CA MET A 128 5.73 2.76 -0.53
C MET A 128 6.55 4.04 -0.28
N THR A 129 7.78 4.11 -0.77
CA THR A 129 8.57 5.35 -0.74
C THR A 129 9.56 5.39 -1.91
N ILE A 130 9.08 5.77 -3.10
CA ILE A 130 9.91 6.18 -4.24
C ILE A 130 9.18 7.37 -4.87
N LYS A 131 9.62 8.64 -4.87
CA LYS A 131 10.82 9.35 -4.40
C LYS A 131 10.41 10.81 -4.13
N ARG A 132 10.72 11.34 -2.95
CA ARG A 132 11.42 12.64 -2.82
C ARG A 132 12.89 12.28 -2.57
N PRO A 133 13.89 12.98 -3.14
CA PRO A 133 15.29 12.60 -2.93
C PRO A 133 15.69 12.98 -1.49
N THR A 134 16.48 12.15 -0.81
CA THR A 134 17.81 12.46 -0.22
C THR A 134 18.37 11.19 0.46
N ASP A 135 19.69 11.17 0.57
CA ASP A 135 20.68 10.15 0.94
C ASP A 135 20.50 9.36 2.26
N ASP A 136 21.30 8.29 2.31
CA ASP A 136 21.87 7.58 3.48
C ASP A 136 21.22 6.29 4.06
N HIS A 137 21.95 5.19 3.80
CA HIS A 137 22.38 4.07 4.65
C HIS A 137 21.40 3.18 5.46
N GLN A 138 21.27 1.95 4.93
CA GLN A 138 21.17 0.59 5.51
C GLN A 138 21.24 0.38 7.06
N MET A 139 20.39 -0.50 7.63
CA MET A 139 20.65 -1.93 7.92
C MET A 139 19.61 -2.62 8.86
N THR A 140 19.12 -3.78 8.40
CA THR A 140 18.75 -5.08 9.06
C THR A 140 18.30 -5.16 10.54
N THR A 141 17.25 -5.96 10.85
CA THR A 141 17.32 -7.37 11.39
C THR A 141 15.91 -7.95 11.70
N ASN A 142 15.73 -9.25 11.45
CA ASN A 142 14.52 -10.06 11.58
C ASN A 142 14.15 -10.50 13.01
N LYS A 143 12.85 -10.73 13.26
CA LYS A 143 12.32 -11.97 13.89
C LYS A 143 10.78 -12.04 13.91
N ASN A 144 10.27 -13.15 13.35
CA ASN A 144 8.90 -13.70 13.39
C ASN A 144 8.31 -13.82 14.81
N VAL A 145 6.97 -13.72 14.98
CA VAL A 145 6.09 -14.66 15.74
C VAL A 145 4.58 -14.40 15.48
N LYS A 146 3.89 -15.48 15.04
CA LYS A 146 2.47 -15.92 15.17
C LYS A 146 1.26 -14.98 14.99
N ASN A 147 0.43 -15.39 14.04
CA ASN A 147 -1.03 -15.17 13.91
C ASN A 147 -1.81 -15.58 15.18
N GLU A 148 -2.69 -14.70 15.67
CA GLU A 148 -3.98 -15.10 16.25
C GLU A 148 -5.14 -14.14 15.91
N LYS A 149 -6.23 -14.80 15.51
CA LYS A 149 -7.67 -14.50 15.33
C LYS A 149 -8.22 -13.07 15.51
N LYS A 150 -8.99 -12.70 14.48
CA LYS A 150 -10.05 -11.67 14.41
C LYS A 150 -10.94 -11.57 15.66
N LYS A 151 -11.20 -10.33 16.08
CA LYS A 151 -12.53 -9.85 16.48
C LYS A 151 -12.81 -8.50 15.81
N ASN A 152 -13.98 -8.40 15.20
CA ASN A 152 -14.52 -7.19 14.60
C ASN A 152 -14.91 -6.19 15.69
N THR A 153 -14.31 -5.01 15.69
CA THR A 153 -14.81 -3.84 16.41
C THR A 153 -14.62 -2.58 15.55
N SER A 154 -15.76 -2.08 15.08
CA SER A 154 -16.11 -0.67 14.89
C SER A 154 -15.01 0.34 14.52
N ARG A 155 -15.01 0.78 13.25
CA ARG A 155 -14.47 2.07 12.76
C ARG A 155 -13.13 2.49 13.40
N LEU A 156 -12.05 1.82 13.05
CA LEU A 156 -10.71 2.25 13.44
C LEU A 156 -10.41 3.61 12.80
N LYS A 157 -10.38 4.66 13.63
CA LYS A 157 -10.05 6.04 13.22
C LYS A 157 -8.56 6.26 13.04
N TYR A 158 -7.72 5.30 13.44
CA TYR A 158 -6.26 5.39 13.50
C TYR A 158 -5.58 4.59 12.39
N GLU A 159 -4.38 5.02 12.02
CA GLU A 159 -3.57 4.44 10.94
C GLU A 159 -2.62 3.37 11.49
N ILE A 160 -1.94 2.64 10.59
CA ILE A 160 -0.99 1.58 10.96
C ILE A 160 0.12 2.09 11.90
N PRO A 161 0.74 3.27 11.66
CA PRO A 161 1.77 3.82 12.54
C PRO A 161 1.30 4.07 13.97
N ASP A 162 0.02 4.39 14.18
CA ASP A 162 -0.53 4.63 15.52
C ASP A 162 -0.61 3.34 16.35
N MET A 163 -0.99 2.25 15.69
CA MET A 163 -1.03 0.93 16.28
C MET A 163 0.39 0.41 16.58
N GLU A 164 1.35 0.70 15.71
CA GLU A 164 2.75 0.35 15.92
C GLU A 164 3.38 1.13 17.07
N ASN A 165 3.11 2.43 17.17
CA ASN A 165 3.53 3.24 18.31
C ASN A 165 2.92 2.76 19.63
N ALA A 166 1.63 2.39 19.63
CA ALA A 166 0.98 1.80 20.79
C ALA A 166 1.64 0.48 21.24
N LYS A 167 1.98 -0.39 20.27
CA LYS A 167 2.70 -1.64 20.53
C LYS A 167 4.13 -1.41 21.00
N LEU A 168 4.83 -0.42 20.43
CA LEU A 168 6.19 -0.05 20.82
C LEU A 168 6.24 0.39 22.28
N LEU A 169 5.30 1.26 22.70
CA LEU A 169 5.20 1.68 24.09
C LEU A 169 4.98 0.47 25.02
N PHE A 170 4.02 -0.40 24.68
CA PHE A 170 3.72 -1.57 25.50
C PHE A 170 4.92 -2.54 25.60
N LYS A 171 5.63 -2.76 24.49
CA LYS A 171 6.83 -3.61 24.48
C LYS A 171 7.91 -3.09 25.44
N LEU A 172 8.21 -1.79 25.37
CA LEU A 172 9.21 -1.17 26.25
C LEU A 172 8.78 -1.18 27.72
N MET A 173 7.48 -1.03 27.97
CA MET A 173 6.93 -1.17 29.33
C MET A 173 7.11 -2.60 29.86
N LEU A 174 6.90 -3.62 29.02
CA LEU A 174 7.09 -5.03 29.41
C LEU A 174 8.56 -5.35 29.69
N GLU A 175 9.49 -4.79 28.93
CA GLU A 175 10.94 -4.91 29.17
C GLU A 175 11.35 -4.28 30.52
N ASN A 176 10.66 -3.21 30.95
CA ASN A 176 10.93 -2.52 32.22
C ASN A 176 10.16 -3.09 33.42
N ASN A 177 9.01 -3.73 33.20
CA ASN A 177 8.14 -4.28 34.23
C ASN A 177 7.38 -5.50 33.69
N GLU A 178 7.80 -6.70 34.11
CA GLU A 178 7.27 -7.98 33.61
C GLU A 178 5.77 -8.19 33.92
N ASN A 179 5.18 -7.45 34.86
CA ASN A 179 3.78 -7.58 35.28
C ASN A 179 2.81 -6.59 34.58
N CYS A 180 3.20 -6.02 33.43
CA CYS A 180 2.33 -5.11 32.68
C CYS A 180 1.12 -5.83 32.06
N LYS A 181 -0.09 -5.38 32.41
CA LYS A 181 -1.35 -5.91 31.87
C LYS A 181 -1.53 -5.46 30.42
N GLU A 182 -2.04 -6.36 29.57
CA GLU A 182 -2.35 -6.06 28.18
C GLU A 182 -3.34 -4.88 28.07
N PRO A 183 -3.02 -3.85 27.26
CA PRO A 183 -3.87 -2.68 27.12
C PRO A 183 -4.98 -2.89 26.10
N ASN A 184 -5.94 -1.98 26.11
CA ASN A 184 -6.88 -1.84 25.00
C ASN A 184 -6.17 -1.19 23.80
N TRP A 185 -5.81 -2.02 22.81
CA TRP A 185 -5.10 -1.62 21.60
C TRP A 185 -5.79 -0.53 20.79
N GLU A 186 -7.13 -0.54 20.72
CA GLU A 186 -7.88 0.46 19.97
C GLU A 186 -7.83 1.83 20.65
N SER A 187 -7.95 1.83 21.98
CA SER A 187 -7.83 3.06 22.77
C SER A 187 -6.41 3.64 22.66
N TRP A 188 -5.39 2.80 22.74
CA TRP A 188 -4.00 3.25 22.68
C TRP A 188 -3.63 3.79 21.30
N ALA A 189 -4.06 3.12 20.23
CA ALA A 189 -3.84 3.61 18.87
C ALA A 189 -4.63 4.91 18.60
N ASN A 190 -5.81 5.08 19.18
CA ASN A 190 -6.52 6.35 19.08
C ASN A 190 -5.80 7.51 19.79
N GLU A 191 -5.14 7.27 20.92
CA GLU A 191 -4.31 8.30 21.59
C GLU A 191 -3.07 8.66 20.75
N MET A 192 -2.40 7.66 20.17
CA MET A 192 -1.27 7.91 19.26
C MET A 192 -1.69 8.72 18.02
N ARG A 193 -2.86 8.41 17.46
CA ARG A 193 -3.47 9.22 16.40
C ARG A 193 -3.69 10.66 16.83
N LEU A 194 -4.23 10.88 18.04
CA LEU A 194 -4.44 12.24 18.56
C LEU A 194 -3.12 13.00 18.71
N MET A 195 -2.02 12.35 19.10
CA MET A 195 -0.70 13.00 19.13
C MET A 195 -0.22 13.40 17.73
N ARG A 196 -0.52 12.59 16.71
CA ARG A 196 -0.18 12.94 15.32
C ARG A 196 -1.07 14.05 14.78
N GLU A 197 -2.39 13.93 14.92
CA GLU A 197 -3.36 14.82 14.26
C GLU A 197 -3.64 16.12 15.03
N ARG A 198 -3.74 16.06 16.36
CA ARG A 198 -4.04 17.23 17.20
C ARG A 198 -2.77 18.00 17.55
N ASP A 199 -1.72 17.27 17.91
CA ASP A 199 -0.48 17.86 18.41
C ASP A 199 0.58 18.02 17.28
N ASN A 200 0.21 17.66 16.03
CA ASN A 200 1.02 17.74 14.82
C ASN A 200 2.43 17.12 14.96
N ARG A 201 2.55 16.07 15.79
CA ARG A 201 3.81 15.36 15.98
C ARG A 201 4.01 14.36 14.85
N THR A 202 5.23 14.34 14.33
CA THR A 202 5.65 13.29 13.40
C THR A 202 5.77 11.96 14.12
N GLU A 203 5.70 10.86 13.37
CA GLU A 203 5.88 9.53 13.92
C GLU A 203 7.21 9.38 14.66
N GLU A 204 8.29 9.91 14.09
CA GLU A 204 9.64 9.90 14.69
C GLU A 204 9.67 10.61 16.03
N GLN A 205 8.98 11.75 16.15
CA GLN A 205 8.87 12.47 17.42
C GLN A 205 8.09 11.67 18.46
N ILE A 206 7.00 10.99 18.06
CA ILE A 206 6.23 10.14 18.97
C ILE A 206 7.09 8.95 19.43
N GLN A 207 7.78 8.27 18.50
CA GLN A 207 8.69 7.18 18.83
C GLN A 207 9.86 7.63 19.71
N TYR A 208 10.40 8.83 19.46
CA TYR A 208 11.45 9.42 20.28
C TYR A 208 10.96 9.62 21.72
N VAL A 209 9.79 10.24 21.91
CA VAL A 209 9.22 10.47 23.24
C VAL A 209 8.92 9.14 23.94
N ILE A 210 8.40 8.14 23.23
CA ILE A 210 8.18 6.78 23.76
C ILE A 210 9.49 6.15 24.25
N LYS A 211 10.55 6.16 23.42
CA LYS A 211 11.84 5.56 23.77
C LYS A 211 12.54 6.33 24.89
N TRP A 212 12.48 7.66 24.86
CA TRP A 212 13.07 8.52 25.88
C TRP A 212 12.39 8.28 27.23
N SER A 213 11.07 8.28 27.24
CA SER A 213 10.28 8.17 28.46
C SER A 213 10.41 6.80 29.14
N GLN A 214 10.60 5.74 28.36
CA GLN A 214 10.82 4.38 28.88
C GLN A 214 12.28 4.11 29.27
N ARG A 215 13.24 4.92 28.83
CA ARG A 215 14.64 4.83 29.27
C ARG A 215 14.90 5.61 30.55
N ASP A 216 14.19 6.71 30.74
CA ASP A 216 14.34 7.57 31.90
C ASP A 216 13.80 6.88 33.17
N PRO A 217 14.61 6.75 34.25
CA PRO A 217 14.21 6.05 35.46
C PRO A 217 12.99 6.64 36.17
N PHE A 218 12.75 7.95 36.02
CA PHE A 218 11.62 8.63 36.62
C PHE A 218 10.36 8.47 35.75
N TRP A 219 10.48 8.67 34.43
CA TRP A 219 9.33 8.63 33.52
C TRP A 219 8.82 7.21 33.24
N LYS A 220 9.71 6.21 33.21
CA LYS A 220 9.30 4.81 32.95
C LYS A 220 8.37 4.25 34.02
N THR A 221 8.48 4.73 35.26
CA THR A 221 7.60 4.32 36.37
C THR A 221 6.23 5.01 36.29
N ASN A 222 6.16 6.20 35.67
CA ASN A 222 4.95 7.02 35.62
C ASN A 222 4.12 6.83 34.34
N ILE A 223 4.78 6.53 33.21
CA ILE A 223 4.14 6.40 31.90
C ILE A 223 3.73 4.95 31.69
N LEU A 224 2.48 4.70 32.06
CA LEU A 224 1.83 3.39 31.96
C LEU A 224 0.78 3.33 30.82
N SER A 225 0.65 4.40 30.03
CA SER A 225 -0.28 4.48 28.92
C SER A 225 0.09 5.64 27.98
N PRO A 226 -0.37 5.61 26.71
CA PRO A 226 -0.15 6.69 25.77
C PRO A 226 -0.72 8.02 26.23
N SER A 227 -1.84 8.02 26.94
CA SER A 227 -2.45 9.23 27.52
C SER A 227 -1.56 9.95 28.54
N LYS A 228 -0.46 9.33 29.00
CA LYS A 228 0.51 9.90 29.94
C LYS A 228 1.83 10.31 29.29
N LEU A 229 1.98 10.11 27.98
CA LEU A 229 3.07 10.68 27.16
C LEU A 229 2.77 12.15 26.83
#